data_AF-A0AAW8APD4-F1
#
_entry.id   AF-A0AAW8APD4-F1
#
_cell.length_a   1.000
_cell.length_b   1.000
_cell.length_c   1.000
_cell.angle_alpha   90.00
_cell.angle_beta   90.00
_cell.angle_gamma   90.00
#
_symmetry.space_group_name_H-M   'P 1'
#
loop_
_entity.id
_entity.type
_entity.pdbx_description
1 polymer ?
#
loop_
_entity_poly.entity_id
_entity_poly.type
_entity_poly.pdbx_seq_one_letter_code
_entity_poly.pdbx_strand_id
1 'polypeptide(L)'
;ARPFALVDNAEHLLGQTDLVFVNAVGSGYSQAIAPFTNRSFWGVDSDAAVFRDFILRYLAVNNRAGSAKYLYGESYGGPRTAVLARRLQEAGV
;
A
#
# COMPACT_ATOMS: atom_id res chain seq x y z
N ALA A 1 -25.53 11.24 9.55
CA ALA A 1 -25.35 12.04 8.32
C ALA A 1 -23.87 12.35 8.15
N ARG A 2 -23.32 12.32 6.93
CA ARG A 2 -21.95 12.83 6.70
C ARG A 2 -21.99 14.36 6.80
N PRO A 3 -21.12 15.00 7.59
CA PRO A 3 -21.20 16.45 7.83
C PRO A 3 -20.90 17.29 6.59
N PHE A 4 -20.27 16.71 5.57
CA PHE A 4 -19.93 17.36 4.30
C PHE A 4 -20.27 16.47 3.11
N ALA A 5 -20.62 17.09 1.98
CA ALA A 5 -20.80 16.40 0.72
C ALA A 5 -19.45 16.00 0.14
N LEU A 6 -19.40 14.83 -0.50
CA LEU A 6 -18.28 14.48 -1.38
C LEU A 6 -18.43 15.27 -2.68
N VAL A 7 -17.31 15.81 -3.16
CA VAL A 7 -17.22 16.52 -4.44
C VAL A 7 -16.09 15.93 -5.27
N ASP A 8 -16.14 16.12 -6.58
CA ASP A 8 -15.07 15.66 -7.46
C ASP A 8 -13.79 16.48 -7.23
N ASN A 9 -12.64 15.80 -7.26
CA ASN A 9 -11.33 16.43 -7.16
C ASN A 9 -10.77 16.68 -8.56
N ALA A 10 -10.78 17.93 -9.03
CA ALA A 10 -10.24 18.30 -10.34
C ALA A 10 -8.73 18.03 -10.50
N GLU A 11 -7.99 17.96 -9.40
CA GLU A 11 -6.53 17.74 -9.35
C GLU A 11 -6.18 16.27 -9.12
N HIS A 12 -7.11 15.34 -9.33
CA HIS A 12 -6.84 13.92 -9.11
C HIS A 12 -5.86 13.35 -10.16
N LEU A 13 -5.16 12.27 -9.79
CA LEU A 13 -4.27 11.55 -10.72
C LEU A 13 -4.95 10.40 -11.50
N LEU A 14 -6.25 10.17 -11.29
CA LEU A 14 -6.99 9.04 -11.88
C LEU A 14 -7.05 9.07 -13.41
N GLY A 15 -6.86 10.25 -14.04
CA GLY A 15 -6.79 10.37 -15.50
C GLY A 15 -5.43 9.98 -16.09
N GLN A 16 -4.40 9.84 -15.26
CA GLN A 16 -3.02 9.59 -15.68
C GLN A 16 -2.51 8.21 -15.27
N THR A 17 -3.00 7.69 -14.14
CA THR A 17 -2.61 6.38 -13.63
C THR A 17 -3.72 5.76 -12.79
N ASP A 18 -3.73 4.44 -12.71
CA ASP A 18 -4.47 3.73 -11.67
C ASP A 18 -3.86 4.06 -10.30
N LEU A 19 -4.70 4.36 -9.31
CA LEU A 19 -4.27 4.66 -7.94
C LEU A 19 -4.69 3.52 -7.00
N VAL A 20 -3.75 3.00 -6.21
CA VAL A 20 -4.00 1.91 -5.25
C VAL A 20 -3.56 2.38 -3.86
N PHE A 21 -4.53 2.65 -2.99
CA PHE A 21 -4.28 3.07 -1.61
C PHE A 21 -4.29 1.86 -0.67
N VAL A 22 -3.20 1.69 0.09
CA VAL A 22 -3.02 0.53 0.98
C VAL A 22 -2.86 1.01 2.41
N ASN A 23 -3.77 0.59 3.29
CA ASN A 23 -3.68 0.85 4.72
C ASN A 23 -2.69 -0.12 5.38
N ALA A 24 -1.73 0.42 6.15
CA ALA A 24 -0.84 -0.39 6.97
C ALA A 24 -1.62 -1.17 8.04
N VAL A 25 -1.06 -2.27 8.54
CA VAL A 25 -1.72 -3.10 9.56
C VAL A 25 -1.97 -2.29 10.85
N GLY A 26 -3.22 -2.26 11.29
CA GLY A 26 -3.68 -1.45 12.43
C GLY A 26 -4.12 -0.03 12.06
N SER A 27 -4.10 0.35 10.78
CA SER A 27 -4.62 1.64 10.29
C SER A 27 -5.88 1.46 9.45
N GLY A 28 -6.85 2.36 9.61
CA GLY A 28 -8.12 2.30 8.88
C GLY A 28 -8.81 0.94 9.06
N TYR A 29 -9.06 0.25 7.94
CA TYR A 29 -9.72 -1.06 7.94
C TYR A 29 -8.75 -2.25 7.97
N SER A 30 -7.44 -2.03 7.86
CA SER A 30 -6.45 -3.11 7.88
C SER A 30 -6.20 -3.59 9.31
N GLN A 31 -6.46 -4.86 9.60
CA GLN A 31 -6.27 -5.46 10.92
C GLN A 31 -5.51 -6.78 10.83
N ALA A 32 -4.67 -7.06 11.83
CA ALA A 32 -4.06 -8.36 12.00
C ALA A 32 -5.12 -9.40 12.39
N ILE A 33 -4.87 -10.65 11.98
CA ILE A 33 -5.67 -11.81 12.37
C ILE A 33 -4.90 -12.68 13.35
N ALA A 34 -5.62 -13.36 14.24
CA ALA A 34 -5.03 -14.26 15.22
C ALA A 34 -4.17 -15.36 14.54
N PRO A 35 -3.03 -15.76 15.15
CA PRO A 35 -2.57 -15.40 16.50
C PRO A 35 -1.80 -14.06 16.57
N PHE A 36 -1.60 -13.37 15.44
CA PHE A 36 -0.88 -12.10 15.43
C PHE A 36 -1.75 -10.93 15.89
N THR A 37 -1.10 -9.88 16.37
CA THR A 37 -1.74 -8.61 16.73
C THR A 37 -1.22 -7.52 15.80
N ASN A 38 -1.87 -6.36 15.75
CA ASN A 38 -1.39 -5.24 14.90
C ASN A 38 0.07 -4.89 15.18
N ARG A 39 0.46 -4.89 16.47
CA ARG A 39 1.82 -4.58 16.90
C ARG A 39 2.86 -5.58 16.39
N SER A 40 2.48 -6.80 16.03
CA SER A 40 3.37 -7.78 15.39
C SER A 40 3.95 -7.27 14.06
N PHE A 41 3.32 -6.29 13.42
CA PHE A 41 3.67 -5.80 12.08
C PHE A 41 4.20 -4.36 12.04
N TRP A 42 4.44 -3.73 13.20
CA TRP A 42 4.89 -2.32 13.25
C TRP A 42 6.42 -2.15 13.20
N GLY A 43 7.16 -3.24 13.04
CA GLY A 43 8.60 -3.18 12.76
C GLY A 43 8.85 -2.85 11.28
N VAL A 44 9.95 -2.17 10.96
CA VAL A 44 10.27 -1.75 9.59
C VAL A 44 10.23 -2.91 8.60
N ASP A 45 10.87 -4.03 8.94
CA ASP A 45 10.92 -5.19 8.05
C ASP A 45 9.58 -5.93 7.95
N SER A 46 8.85 -6.07 9.06
CA SER A 46 7.55 -6.75 9.04
C SER A 46 6.49 -5.93 8.31
N ASP A 47 6.50 -4.60 8.47
CA ASP A 47 5.68 -3.66 7.71
C ASP A 47 5.97 -3.80 6.21
N ALA A 48 7.24 -3.66 5.79
CA ALA A 48 7.61 -3.74 4.38
C ALA A 48 7.31 -5.12 3.76
N ALA A 49 7.47 -6.21 4.52
CA ALA A 49 7.14 -7.56 4.06
C ALA A 49 5.63 -7.70 3.76
N VAL A 50 4.76 -7.21 4.65
CA VAL A 50 3.31 -7.26 4.43
C VAL A 50 2.89 -6.42 3.24
N PHE A 51 3.45 -5.21 3.07
CA PHE A 51 3.18 -4.39 1.90
C PHE A 51 3.65 -5.06 0.60
N ARG A 52 4.84 -5.68 0.59
CA ARG A 52 5.35 -6.45 -0.56
C ARG A 52 4.38 -7.57 -0.92
N ASP A 53 3.97 -8.37 0.07
CA ASP A 53 3.09 -9.52 -0.17
C ASP A 53 1.70 -9.08 -0.64
N PHE A 54 1.18 -7.99 -0.09
CA PHE A 54 -0.05 -7.36 -0.58
C PHE A 54 0.07 -6.94 -2.04
N ILE A 55 1.15 -6.23 -2.40
CA ILE A 55 1.35 -5.73 -3.78
C ILE A 55 1.51 -6.90 -4.75
N LEU A 56 2.32 -7.91 -4.43
CA LEU A 56 2.46 -9.13 -5.24
C LEU A 56 1.11 -9.80 -5.49
N ARG A 57 0.32 -9.99 -4.42
CA ARG A 57 -1.01 -10.56 -4.52
C ARG A 57 -1.94 -9.68 -5.36
N TYR A 58 -1.96 -8.37 -5.14
CA TYR A 58 -2.77 -7.41 -5.88
C TYR A 58 -2.46 -7.46 -7.39
N LEU A 59 -1.17 -7.44 -7.76
CA LEU A 59 -0.74 -7.52 -9.15
C LEU A 59 -1.20 -8.83 -9.79
N ALA A 60 -1.10 -9.96 -9.09
CA ALA A 60 -1.55 -11.25 -9.57
C ALA A 60 -3.09 -11.33 -9.72
N VAL A 61 -3.86 -10.89 -8.72
CA VAL A 61 -5.34 -10.88 -8.77
C VAL A 61 -5.84 -10.07 -9.95
N ASN A 62 -5.22 -8.92 -10.20
CA ASN A 62 -5.70 -7.93 -11.16
C ASN A 62 -5.03 -8.04 -12.53
N ASN A 63 -4.19 -9.08 -12.75
CA ASN A 63 -3.42 -9.29 -13.98
C ASN A 63 -2.58 -8.06 -14.40
N ARG A 64 -1.91 -7.43 -13.43
CA ARG A 64 -1.10 -6.20 -13.61
C ARG A 64 0.40 -6.44 -13.55
N ALA A 65 0.86 -7.68 -13.73
CA ALA A 65 2.27 -8.02 -13.65
C ALA A 65 3.14 -7.20 -14.63
N GLY A 66 2.63 -6.87 -15.82
CA GLY A 66 3.33 -6.06 -16.82
C GLY A 66 3.22 -4.54 -16.65
N SER A 67 2.40 -4.03 -15.73
CA SER A 67 2.22 -2.58 -15.55
C SER A 67 3.49 -1.95 -14.97
N ALA A 68 3.77 -0.68 -15.31
CA ALA A 68 4.78 0.10 -14.57
C ALA A 68 4.29 0.33 -13.14
N LYS A 69 5.18 0.26 -12.15
CA LYS A 69 4.86 0.49 -10.74
C LYS A 69 5.66 1.67 -10.20
N TYR A 70 4.97 2.56 -9.53
CA TYR A 70 5.54 3.70 -8.82
C TYR A 70 5.06 3.64 -7.38
N LEU A 71 6.00 3.75 -6.44
CA LEU A 71 5.67 3.85 -5.02
C LEU A 71 5.57 5.32 -4.65
N TYR A 72 4.46 5.71 -4.03
CA TYR A 72 4.22 7.06 -3.57
C TYR A 72 3.86 7.04 -2.09
N GLY A 73 4.52 7.87 -1.30
CA GLY A 73 4.31 7.93 0.14
C GLY A 73 4.90 9.19 0.75
N GLU A 74 4.17 9.78 1.69
CA GLU A 74 4.54 11.01 2.40
C GLU A 74 4.77 10.73 3.89
N SER A 75 5.44 11.64 4.60
CA SER A 75 5.77 11.47 6.02
C SER A 75 6.51 10.14 6.25
N TYR A 76 6.05 9.28 7.17
CA TYR A 76 6.61 7.95 7.38
C TYR A 76 6.47 7.02 6.15
N GLY A 77 5.58 7.36 5.22
CA GLY A 77 5.51 6.75 3.90
C GLY A 77 6.80 6.90 3.10
N GLY A 78 7.55 8.00 3.27
CA GLY A 78 8.83 8.23 2.59
C GLY A 78 9.90 7.16 2.89
N PRO A 79 10.28 6.91 4.15
CA PRO A 79 11.19 5.82 4.48
C PRO A 79 10.59 4.44 4.16
N ARG A 80 9.27 4.25 4.33
CA ARG A 80 8.60 2.98 3.97
C ARG A 80 8.76 2.65 2.49
N THR A 81 8.53 3.61 1.58
CA THR A 81 8.63 3.37 0.14
C THR A 81 10.05 3.01 -0.28
N ALA A 82 11.07 3.61 0.34
CA ALA A 82 12.46 3.26 0.08
C ALA A 82 12.78 1.79 0.45
N VAL A 83 12.36 1.34 1.63
CA VAL A 83 12.57 -0.06 2.06
C VAL A 83 11.75 -1.02 1.19
N LEU A 84 10.48 -0.66 0.92
CA LEU A 84 9.57 -1.46 0.11
C LEU A 84 10.04 -1.61 -1.34
N ALA A 85 10.61 -0.55 -1.95
CA ALA A 85 11.16 -0.61 -3.30
C ALA A 85 12.22 -1.72 -3.41
N ARG A 86 13.15 -1.79 -2.45
CA ARG A 86 14.16 -2.86 -2.40
C ARG A 86 13.50 -4.23 -2.25
N ARG A 87 12.52 -4.38 -1.35
CA ARG A 87 11.82 -5.65 -1.11
C ARG A 87 11.06 -6.16 -2.33
N LEU A 88 10.48 -5.25 -3.12
CA LEU A 88 9.79 -5.57 -4.37
C LEU A 88 10.78 -5.99 -5.46
N GLN A 89 11.89 -5.27 -5.60
CA GLN A 89 12.95 -5.63 -6.53
C GLN A 89 13.54 -7.02 -6.21
N GLU A 90 13.83 -7.30 -4.93
CA GLU A 90 14.30 -8.61 -4.45
C GLU A 90 13.29 -9.74 -4.76
N ALA A 91 12.00 -9.41 -4.87
CA ALA A 91 10.92 -10.34 -5.18
C ALA A 91 10.57 -10.44 -6.69
N GLY A 92 11.32 -9.76 -7.56
CA GLY A 92 11.14 -9.81 -9.01
C GLY A 92 9.98 -8.96 -9.54
N VAL A 93 9.58 -7.91 -8.80
CA VAL A 93 8.60 -6.90 -9.24
C VAL A 93 9.28 -5.73 -9.95
#